data_AF-A0A367KXC4-F1
#
_entry.id   AF-A0A367KXC4-F1
#
_cell.length_a   1.000
_cell.length_b   1.000
_cell.length_c   1.000
_cell.angle_alpha   90.00
_cell.angle_beta   90.00
_cell.angle_gamma   90.00
#
_symmetry.space_group_name_H-M   'P 1'
#
loop_
_entity.id
_entity.type
_entity.pdbx_description
1 polymer ?
#
loop_
_entity_poly.entity_id
_entity_poly.type
_entity_poly.pdbx_seq_one_letter_code
_entity_poly.pdbx_strand_id
1 'polypeptide(L)'
;WRVYQKGELNSIKVTSEELESYTSWDNSHVLNMPKITCVLTIHGINDKVVPAYHAAMFANKIPNHTLMMLPDVDHEFSGHYQTLVDTITKYFRKHEQDAYRKAQSMGQHVGLVIPRWIDVEGVKNFRDIGGWPLKDGSGYIRERIVFRCGHLVDITPKGIQVLERLNVIAAFDFRSETEIERQGVMPPVKGLTHYPSAMFTKADYSPEALATRWKGYFEGPTGFPKVYAVILEKGAEQYRKIFLHLIENHSVTSTQSIIVHCTAGKDRTGIFGMLLLGLCGVDEEIIANEYALSNLGYWEPKHELEKKAEMLNVRMDDVLMVMSAPYLAMKETIRQVKEKYGSIEGYVENECKLTQEQIKSVRDLMIVPIRFEERQLFRLS
;
A
#
# COMPACT_ATOMS: atom_id res chain seq x y z
N TRP A 1 -18.59 36.93 -34.30
CA TRP A 1 -19.62 36.66 -33.27
C TRP A 1 -19.80 37.88 -32.39
N ARG A 2 -21.01 38.14 -31.89
CA ARG A 2 -21.26 39.23 -30.94
C ARG A 2 -21.56 38.62 -29.58
N VAL A 3 -20.85 39.03 -28.55
CA VAL A 3 -21.04 38.53 -27.17
C VAL A 3 -21.15 39.71 -26.22
N TYR A 4 -21.83 39.51 -25.09
CA TYR A 4 -21.87 40.48 -24.02
C TYR A 4 -20.74 40.20 -23.02
N GLN A 5 -19.94 41.22 -22.70
CA GLN A 5 -18.97 41.18 -21.61
C GLN A 5 -19.16 42.40 -20.71
N LYS A 6 -19.35 42.17 -19.40
CA LYS A 6 -19.67 43.22 -18.41
C LYS A 6 -20.84 44.14 -18.82
N GLY A 7 -21.84 43.58 -19.51
CA GLY A 7 -23.03 44.31 -19.96
C GLY A 7 -22.88 45.04 -21.29
N GLU A 8 -21.69 45.05 -21.91
CA GLU A 8 -21.46 45.68 -23.21
C GLU A 8 -21.34 44.66 -24.34
N LEU A 9 -21.95 44.98 -25.49
CA LEU A 9 -21.96 44.12 -26.67
C LEU A 9 -20.66 44.30 -27.46
N ASN A 10 -19.80 43.29 -27.40
CA ASN A 10 -18.51 43.27 -28.06
C ASN A 10 -18.53 42.33 -29.26
N SER A 11 -17.87 42.74 -30.35
CA SER A 11 -17.74 41.93 -31.55
C SER A 11 -16.39 41.25 -31.58
N ILE A 12 -16.40 39.93 -31.45
CA ILE A 12 -15.20 39.09 -31.53
C ILE A 12 -15.14 38.39 -32.88
N LYS A 13 -13.96 38.37 -33.50
CA LYS A 13 -13.70 37.49 -34.65
C LYS A 13 -13.43 36.10 -34.10
N VAL A 14 -14.13 35.10 -34.63
CA VAL A 14 -13.87 33.68 -34.35
C VAL A 14 -13.57 33.04 -35.70
N THR A 15 -12.45 32.34 -35.81
CA THR A 15 -12.05 31.65 -37.05
C THR A 15 -12.82 30.33 -37.19
N SER A 16 -12.85 29.77 -38.40
CA SER A 16 -13.42 28.44 -38.62
C SER A 16 -12.70 27.36 -37.82
N GLU A 17 -11.39 27.50 -37.68
CA GLU A 17 -10.51 26.59 -36.94
C GLU A 17 -10.80 26.62 -35.43
N GLU A 18 -11.06 27.81 -34.86
CA GLU A 18 -11.50 27.98 -33.46
C GLU A 18 -12.87 27.35 -33.21
N LEU A 19 -13.79 27.46 -34.18
CA LEU A 19 -15.12 26.83 -34.08
C LEU A 19 -15.02 25.30 -34.14
N GLU A 20 -14.22 24.77 -35.06
CA GLU A 20 -13.96 23.33 -35.17
C GLU A 20 -13.33 22.79 -33.88
N SER A 21 -12.28 23.45 -33.37
CA SER A 21 -11.63 23.10 -32.10
C SER A 21 -12.61 23.08 -30.92
N TYR A 22 -13.53 24.04 -30.85
CA TYR A 22 -14.55 24.09 -29.80
C TYR A 22 -15.53 22.93 -29.91
N THR A 23 -15.97 22.59 -31.13
CA THR A 23 -16.93 21.49 -31.36
C THR A 23 -16.32 20.09 -31.23
N SER A 24 -15.00 19.96 -31.41
CA SER A 24 -14.26 18.71 -31.29
C SER A 24 -13.55 18.55 -29.93
N TRP A 25 -13.90 19.37 -28.93
CA TRP A 25 -13.21 19.38 -27.64
C TRP A 25 -13.37 18.05 -26.90
N ASP A 26 -12.25 17.39 -26.63
CA ASP A 26 -12.21 16.09 -25.95
C ASP A 26 -11.74 16.23 -24.49
N ASN A 27 -12.64 15.88 -23.58
CA ASN A 27 -12.35 15.84 -22.14
C ASN A 27 -11.70 14.53 -21.68
N SER A 28 -11.34 13.59 -22.57
CA SER A 28 -10.72 12.31 -22.19
C SER A 28 -9.42 12.45 -21.39
N HIS A 29 -8.73 13.59 -21.50
CA HIS A 29 -7.56 13.93 -20.69
C HIS A 29 -7.83 13.84 -19.19
N VAL A 30 -9.09 14.00 -18.74
CA VAL A 30 -9.45 13.87 -17.32
C VAL A 30 -9.28 12.47 -16.75
N LEU A 31 -9.31 11.43 -17.60
CA LEU A 31 -8.99 10.05 -17.20
C LEU A 31 -7.53 9.90 -16.76
N ASN A 32 -6.66 10.78 -17.25
CA ASN A 32 -5.24 10.80 -16.96
C ASN A 32 -4.87 11.87 -15.92
N MET A 33 -5.86 12.54 -15.30
CA MET A 33 -5.57 13.53 -14.27
C MET A 33 -4.84 12.86 -13.10
N PRO A 34 -3.76 13.49 -12.60
CA PRO A 34 -3.02 12.97 -11.46
C PRO A 34 -3.95 12.68 -10.28
N LYS A 35 -3.79 11.51 -9.64
CA LYS A 35 -4.55 11.10 -8.44
C LYS A 35 -4.27 11.94 -7.19
N ILE A 36 -3.67 13.11 -7.35
CA ILE A 36 -3.36 14.10 -6.31
C ILE A 36 -4.22 15.36 -6.47
N THR A 37 -4.78 15.56 -7.67
CA THR A 37 -5.59 16.72 -8.00
C THR A 37 -7.00 16.50 -7.45
N CYS A 38 -7.42 17.35 -6.52
CA CYS A 38 -8.81 17.42 -6.09
C CYS A 38 -9.57 18.32 -7.07
N VAL A 39 -10.74 17.88 -7.52
CA VAL A 39 -11.57 18.64 -8.46
C VAL A 39 -12.92 18.91 -7.81
N LEU A 40 -13.36 20.17 -7.83
CA LEU A 40 -14.73 20.56 -7.49
C LEU A 40 -15.45 20.98 -8.77
N THR A 41 -16.63 20.42 -8.99
CA THR A 41 -17.60 20.99 -9.93
C THR A 41 -18.84 21.38 -9.16
N ILE A 42 -19.36 22.57 -9.44
CA ILE A 42 -20.63 23.06 -8.91
C ILE A 42 -21.55 23.21 -10.12
N HIS A 43 -22.72 22.60 -10.09
CA HIS A 43 -23.64 22.56 -11.23
C HIS A 43 -25.06 22.90 -10.82
N GLY A 44 -25.72 23.76 -11.58
CA GLY A 44 -27.11 24.12 -11.35
C GLY A 44 -28.06 23.05 -11.89
N ILE A 45 -29.02 22.58 -11.08
CA ILE A 45 -29.98 21.56 -11.52
C ILE A 45 -30.88 22.10 -12.65
N ASN A 46 -31.16 23.40 -12.68
CA ASN A 46 -31.99 24.06 -13.69
C ASN A 46 -31.18 24.61 -14.87
N ASP A 47 -29.91 24.23 -15.00
CA ASP A 47 -29.09 24.57 -16.16
C ASP A 47 -29.69 23.97 -17.45
N LYS A 48 -30.15 24.86 -18.34
CA LYS A 48 -30.74 24.51 -19.64
C LYS A 48 -29.70 24.46 -20.77
N VAL A 49 -28.47 24.92 -20.52
CA VAL A 49 -27.36 24.93 -21.47
C VAL A 49 -26.60 23.61 -21.39
N VAL A 50 -26.28 23.15 -20.18
CA VAL A 50 -25.62 21.88 -19.92
C VAL A 50 -26.44 21.04 -18.93
N PRO A 51 -27.01 19.90 -19.36
CA PRO A 51 -27.80 19.05 -18.48
C PRO A 51 -27.01 18.54 -17.27
N ALA A 52 -27.65 18.52 -16.09
CA ALA A 52 -27.09 18.04 -14.83
C ALA A 52 -26.43 16.65 -14.92
N TYR A 53 -26.98 15.74 -15.73
CA TYR A 53 -26.43 14.39 -15.86
C TYR A 53 -25.05 14.38 -16.56
N HIS A 54 -24.74 15.36 -17.42
CA HIS A 54 -23.41 15.48 -18.03
C HIS A 54 -22.35 15.85 -17.00
N ALA A 55 -22.68 16.73 -16.05
CA ALA A 55 -21.79 17.06 -14.94
C ALA A 55 -21.52 15.84 -14.05
N ALA A 56 -22.52 14.99 -13.82
CA ALA A 56 -22.36 13.72 -13.10
C ALA A 56 -21.49 12.73 -13.87
N MET A 57 -21.67 12.60 -15.20
CA MET A 57 -20.82 11.75 -16.02
C MET A 57 -19.35 12.20 -16.01
N PHE A 58 -19.10 13.51 -16.08
CA PHE A 58 -17.75 14.08 -15.97
C PHE A 58 -17.12 13.80 -14.60
N ALA A 59 -17.87 14.03 -13.51
CA ALA A 59 -17.43 13.76 -12.15
C ALA A 59 -16.99 12.30 -11.96
N ASN A 60 -17.77 11.35 -12.48
CA ASN A 60 -17.49 9.91 -12.38
C ASN A 60 -16.19 9.46 -13.08
N LYS A 61 -15.62 10.29 -13.97
CA LYS A 61 -14.37 9.97 -14.66
C LYS A 61 -13.12 10.37 -13.89
N ILE A 62 -13.25 11.15 -12.80
CA ILE A 62 -12.13 11.69 -12.03
C ILE A 62 -12.16 11.10 -10.60
N PRO A 63 -11.17 10.28 -10.20
CA PRO A 63 -11.19 9.58 -8.91
C PRO A 63 -11.28 10.46 -7.65
N ASN A 64 -10.80 11.70 -7.72
CA ASN A 64 -10.77 12.66 -6.61
C ASN A 64 -11.69 13.87 -6.84
N HIS A 65 -12.84 13.62 -7.44
CA HIS A 65 -13.81 14.65 -7.78
C HIS A 65 -14.89 14.81 -6.71
N THR A 66 -15.34 16.05 -6.51
CA THR A 66 -16.53 16.38 -5.72
C THR A 66 -17.48 17.16 -6.62
N LEU A 67 -18.67 16.60 -6.86
CA LEU A 67 -19.75 17.28 -7.57
C LEU A 67 -20.76 17.83 -6.56
N MET A 68 -21.05 19.13 -6.66
CA MET A 68 -22.09 19.79 -5.88
C MET A 68 -23.21 20.24 -6.81
N MET A 69 -24.39 19.67 -6.61
CA MET A 69 -25.60 20.03 -7.35
C MET A 69 -26.37 21.10 -6.56
N LEU A 70 -26.58 22.27 -7.15
CA LEU A 70 -27.35 23.34 -6.53
C LEU A 70 -28.79 23.33 -7.05
N PRO A 71 -29.80 23.24 -6.17
CA PRO A 71 -31.21 23.31 -6.56
C PRO A 71 -31.56 24.71 -7.02
N ASP A 72 -32.43 24.82 -8.02
CA ASP A 72 -32.98 26.07 -8.56
C ASP A 72 -31.98 27.06 -9.21
N VAL A 73 -30.74 26.60 -9.46
CA VAL A 73 -29.67 27.39 -10.07
C VAL A 73 -29.56 27.12 -11.58
N ASP A 74 -29.36 28.17 -12.37
CA ASP A 74 -29.14 28.12 -13.83
C ASP A 74 -27.64 28.13 -14.21
N HIS A 75 -27.33 28.14 -15.51
CA HIS A 75 -25.95 28.11 -16.00
C HIS A 75 -25.10 29.31 -15.53
N GLU A 76 -25.75 30.46 -15.31
CA GLU A 76 -25.09 31.73 -14.96
C GLU A 76 -25.02 31.96 -13.46
N PHE A 77 -25.60 31.06 -12.66
CA PHE A 77 -25.75 31.18 -11.21
C PHE A 77 -26.48 32.47 -10.79
N SER A 78 -27.38 32.96 -11.65
CA SER A 78 -28.05 34.25 -11.51
C SER A 78 -28.86 34.31 -10.22
N GLY A 79 -28.59 35.31 -9.37
CA GLY A 79 -29.26 35.46 -8.06
C GLY A 79 -28.77 34.50 -6.97
N HIS A 80 -27.86 33.57 -7.30
CA HIS A 80 -27.33 32.56 -6.38
C HIS A 80 -25.82 32.71 -6.12
N TYR A 81 -25.24 33.87 -6.45
CA TYR A 81 -23.81 34.15 -6.28
C TYR A 81 -23.32 33.94 -4.85
N GLN A 82 -24.10 34.34 -3.84
CA GLN A 82 -23.71 34.13 -2.45
C GLN A 82 -23.66 32.63 -2.12
N THR A 83 -24.66 31.85 -2.56
CA THR A 83 -24.67 30.39 -2.39
C THR A 83 -23.49 29.73 -3.11
N LEU A 84 -23.15 30.20 -4.31
CA LEU A 84 -21.97 29.73 -5.05
C LEU A 84 -20.67 30.03 -4.29
N VAL A 85 -20.49 31.27 -3.83
CA VAL A 85 -19.33 31.69 -3.04
C VAL A 85 -19.24 30.89 -1.74
N ASP A 86 -20.34 30.70 -1.03
CA ASP A 86 -20.38 29.93 0.22
C ASP A 86 -20.04 28.46 -0.04
N THR A 87 -20.51 27.90 -1.16
CA THR A 87 -20.23 26.51 -1.57
C THR A 87 -18.75 26.31 -1.88
N ILE A 88 -18.16 27.22 -2.66
CA ILE A 88 -16.72 27.23 -2.97
C ILE A 88 -15.90 27.39 -1.69
N THR A 89 -16.25 28.38 -0.88
CA THR A 89 -15.55 28.69 0.37
C THR A 89 -15.68 27.54 1.37
N LYS A 90 -16.84 26.89 1.47
CA LYS A 90 -17.06 25.71 2.32
C LYS A 90 -16.30 24.49 1.80
N TYR A 91 -16.20 24.30 0.49
CA TYR A 91 -15.36 23.26 -0.09
C TYR A 91 -13.90 23.49 0.29
N PHE A 92 -13.35 24.69 0.04
CA PHE A 92 -11.97 24.99 0.42
C PHE A 92 -11.76 24.92 1.94
N ARG A 93 -12.67 25.45 2.76
CA ARG A 93 -12.59 25.32 4.23
C ARG A 93 -12.67 23.88 4.70
N LYS A 94 -13.52 23.04 4.10
CA LYS A 94 -13.58 21.59 4.39
C LYS A 94 -12.27 20.93 3.96
N HIS A 95 -11.72 21.29 2.82
CA HIS A 95 -10.44 20.80 2.34
C HIS A 95 -9.24 21.31 3.13
N GLU A 96 -9.33 22.49 3.75
CA GLU A 96 -8.36 23.04 4.70
C GLU A 96 -8.48 22.36 6.07
N GLN A 97 -9.70 22.12 6.56
CA GLN A 97 -9.95 21.42 7.84
C GLN A 97 -9.65 19.91 7.75
N ASP A 98 -9.96 19.29 6.61
CA ASP A 98 -9.55 17.93 6.25
C ASP A 98 -8.18 17.92 5.56
N ALA A 99 -7.43 19.03 5.45
CA ALA A 99 -6.10 19.01 4.84
C ALA A 99 -5.17 18.08 5.62
N TYR A 100 -5.29 18.06 6.94
CA TYR A 100 -4.55 17.13 7.81
C TYR A 100 -5.04 15.68 7.65
N ARG A 101 -6.35 15.42 7.54
CA ARG A 101 -6.90 14.06 7.32
C ARG A 101 -6.71 13.55 5.89
N LYS A 102 -6.60 14.44 4.91
CA LYS A 102 -6.36 14.16 3.49
C LYS A 102 -4.87 14.09 3.18
N ALA A 103 -4.02 14.89 3.83
CA ALA A 103 -2.58 14.72 3.82
C ALA A 103 -2.14 13.48 4.62
N GLN A 104 -2.83 13.12 5.71
CA GLN A 104 -2.65 11.81 6.37
C GLN A 104 -3.14 10.64 5.49
N SER A 105 -4.22 10.82 4.72
CA SER A 105 -4.72 9.78 3.79
C SER A 105 -4.12 9.82 2.38
N MET A 106 -3.24 10.78 2.06
CA MET A 106 -2.54 10.90 0.77
C MET A 106 -1.03 11.15 0.82
N GLY A 107 -0.36 11.24 1.98
CA GLY A 107 1.11 11.32 2.14
C GLY A 107 1.90 11.98 0.99
N GLN A 108 1.57 13.23 0.63
CA GLN A 108 2.09 13.89 -0.57
C GLN A 108 2.82 15.19 -0.22
N HIS A 109 4.15 15.10 -0.15
CA HIS A 109 5.01 16.19 -0.57
C HIS A 109 5.12 16.19 -2.10
N VAL A 110 5.45 17.34 -2.70
CA VAL A 110 5.72 17.50 -4.14
C VAL A 110 6.79 16.49 -4.57
N GLY A 111 6.37 15.37 -5.17
CA GLY A 111 7.23 14.23 -5.41
C GLY A 111 6.46 13.13 -6.13
N LEU A 112 7.19 12.38 -6.96
CA LEU A 112 6.70 11.22 -7.70
C LEU A 112 5.80 10.34 -6.81
N VAL A 113 4.50 10.21 -7.13
CA VAL A 113 3.63 9.22 -6.47
C VAL A 113 4.02 7.86 -7.00
N ILE A 114 4.91 7.19 -6.28
CA ILE A 114 5.36 5.84 -6.61
C ILE A 114 4.25 4.87 -6.19
N PRO A 115 3.61 4.14 -7.13
CA PRO A 115 2.59 3.16 -6.76
C PRO A 115 3.24 2.06 -5.91
N ARG A 116 2.65 1.83 -4.73
CA ARG A 116 3.10 0.82 -3.77
C ARG A 116 2.82 -0.58 -4.30
N TRP A 117 1.62 -0.79 -4.86
CA TRP A 117 1.30 -1.99 -5.65
C TRP A 117 1.99 -1.90 -7.01
N ILE A 118 2.69 -2.95 -7.37
CA ILE A 118 3.34 -3.06 -8.67
C ILE A 118 2.83 -4.35 -9.31
N ASP A 119 2.32 -4.24 -10.53
CA ASP A 119 1.88 -5.40 -11.27
C ASP A 119 3.11 -6.19 -11.75
N VAL A 120 3.30 -7.36 -11.16
CA VAL A 120 4.31 -8.34 -11.57
C VAL A 120 3.53 -9.56 -12.02
N GLU A 121 3.35 -9.70 -13.34
CA GLU A 121 2.53 -10.74 -13.93
C GLU A 121 2.95 -12.14 -13.43
N GLY A 122 1.99 -12.90 -12.91
CA GLY A 122 2.22 -14.20 -12.28
C GLY A 122 2.55 -14.18 -10.78
N VAL A 123 2.66 -12.99 -10.18
CA VAL A 123 2.99 -12.85 -8.76
C VAL A 123 1.85 -12.15 -8.02
N LYS A 124 1.31 -12.85 -7.02
CA LYS A 124 0.29 -12.28 -6.14
C LYS A 124 0.92 -11.46 -5.03
N ASN A 125 0.14 -10.53 -4.51
CA ASN A 125 0.45 -9.78 -3.30
C ASN A 125 1.72 -8.91 -3.39
N PHE A 126 2.18 -8.57 -4.59
CA PHE A 126 3.43 -7.83 -4.82
C PHE A 126 3.28 -6.33 -4.54
N ARG A 127 4.04 -5.82 -3.56
CA ARG A 127 4.10 -4.39 -3.24
C ARG A 127 5.39 -3.98 -2.55
N ASP A 128 5.66 -2.70 -2.60
CA ASP A 128 6.71 -2.01 -1.85
C ASP A 128 6.33 -1.91 -0.35
N ILE A 129 7.28 -2.14 0.55
CA ILE A 129 7.11 -1.86 1.99
C ILE A 129 7.33 -0.38 2.31
N GLY A 130 8.00 0.37 1.42
CA GLY A 130 8.29 1.78 1.62
C GLY A 130 7.11 2.74 1.49
N GLY A 131 7.40 4.00 1.79
CA GLY A 131 6.47 5.13 1.70
C GLY A 131 5.54 5.29 2.90
N TRP A 132 5.82 4.62 4.03
CA TRP A 132 5.07 4.81 5.27
C TRP A 132 5.70 5.90 6.14
N PRO A 133 4.90 6.83 6.72
CA PRO A 133 5.42 7.87 7.58
C PRO A 133 5.83 7.32 8.94
N LEU A 134 6.83 7.96 9.54
CA LEU A 134 7.23 7.74 10.92
C LEU A 134 6.22 8.38 11.88
N LYS A 135 6.05 7.78 13.07
CA LYS A 135 5.09 8.25 14.08
C LYS A 135 5.37 9.68 14.55
N ASP A 136 6.64 10.07 14.60
CA ASP A 136 7.09 11.38 15.06
C ASP A 136 7.14 12.44 13.95
N GLY A 137 6.75 12.08 12.71
CA GLY A 137 6.80 12.97 11.55
C GLY A 137 8.21 13.32 11.08
N SER A 138 9.25 12.62 11.58
CA SER A 138 10.64 12.95 11.26
C SER A 138 11.07 12.54 9.85
N GLY A 139 10.28 11.71 9.18
CA GLY A 139 10.62 11.10 7.91
C GLY A 139 9.62 10.01 7.51
N TYR A 140 10.04 9.20 6.54
CA TYR A 140 9.27 8.07 6.03
C TYR A 140 10.18 6.92 5.61
N ILE A 141 9.60 5.73 5.39
CA ILE A 141 10.35 4.54 4.96
C ILE A 141 10.75 4.68 3.49
N ARG A 142 12.02 4.49 3.19
CA ARG A 142 12.56 4.52 1.82
C ARG A 142 11.87 3.51 0.93
N GLU A 143 11.41 3.98 -0.22
CA GLU A 143 10.78 3.19 -1.27
C GLU A 143 11.82 2.42 -2.09
N ARG A 144 11.35 1.37 -2.79
CA ARG A 144 12.15 0.64 -3.79
C ARG A 144 13.43 0.02 -3.25
N ILE A 145 13.43 -0.35 -1.97
CA ILE A 145 14.51 -1.15 -1.36
C ILE A 145 14.00 -2.53 -0.97
N VAL A 146 12.79 -2.61 -0.39
CA VAL A 146 12.22 -3.87 0.08
C VAL A 146 10.82 -4.05 -0.49
N PHE A 147 10.68 -5.07 -1.34
CA PHE A 147 9.40 -5.56 -1.81
C PHE A 147 8.95 -6.79 -1.01
N ARG A 148 7.64 -6.95 -0.91
CA ARG A 148 7.01 -8.17 -0.40
C ARG A 148 6.02 -8.73 -1.40
N CYS A 149 5.92 -10.05 -1.45
CA CYS A 149 4.96 -10.74 -2.32
C CYS A 149 4.65 -12.16 -1.84
N GLY A 150 3.71 -12.82 -2.54
CA GLY A 150 3.56 -14.28 -2.50
C GLY A 150 4.70 -14.99 -3.22
N HIS A 151 4.56 -16.29 -3.43
CA HIS A 151 5.58 -17.07 -4.11
C HIS A 151 5.81 -16.60 -5.56
N LEU A 152 7.04 -16.76 -6.04
CA LEU A 152 7.49 -16.35 -7.38
C LEU A 152 7.46 -17.50 -8.41
N VAL A 153 6.84 -18.64 -8.08
CA VAL A 153 6.81 -19.83 -8.96
C VAL A 153 6.18 -19.52 -10.32
N ASP A 154 5.04 -18.84 -10.33
CA ASP A 154 4.24 -18.61 -11.54
C ASP A 154 4.64 -17.32 -12.29
N ILE A 155 5.77 -16.69 -11.91
CA ILE A 155 6.20 -15.44 -12.54
C ILE A 155 6.44 -15.63 -14.03
N THR A 156 5.85 -14.76 -14.84
CA THR A 156 5.98 -14.83 -16.30
C THR A 156 7.24 -14.12 -16.77
N PRO A 157 7.66 -14.30 -18.04
CA PRO A 157 8.73 -13.50 -18.62
C PRO A 157 8.50 -11.98 -18.51
N LYS A 158 7.24 -11.50 -18.57
CA LYS A 158 6.94 -10.07 -18.36
C LYS A 158 7.12 -9.67 -16.89
N GLY A 159 6.71 -10.52 -15.96
CA GLY A 159 6.95 -10.32 -14.53
C GLY A 159 8.45 -10.22 -14.22
N ILE A 160 9.26 -11.10 -14.83
CA ILE A 160 10.73 -11.06 -14.70
C ILE A 160 11.29 -9.71 -15.19
N GLN A 161 10.83 -9.20 -16.34
CA GLN A 161 11.24 -7.88 -16.82
C GLN A 161 10.85 -6.74 -15.86
N VAL A 162 9.75 -6.88 -15.10
CA VAL A 162 9.41 -5.91 -14.06
C VAL A 162 10.44 -5.99 -12.92
N LEU A 163 10.82 -7.19 -12.47
CA LEU A 163 11.84 -7.34 -11.43
C LEU A 163 13.21 -6.78 -11.85
N GLU A 164 13.59 -6.97 -13.11
CA GLU A 164 14.81 -6.39 -13.69
C GLU A 164 14.76 -4.86 -13.68
N ARG A 165 13.62 -4.25 -14.06
CA ARG A 165 13.44 -2.78 -14.01
C ARG A 165 13.42 -2.22 -12.59
N LEU A 166 12.95 -3.02 -11.63
CA LEU A 166 12.99 -2.71 -10.21
C LEU A 166 14.37 -2.99 -9.58
N ASN A 167 15.34 -3.48 -10.38
CA ASN A 167 16.69 -3.78 -9.95
C ASN A 167 16.73 -4.71 -8.73
N VAL A 168 15.90 -5.77 -8.77
CA VAL A 168 15.85 -6.75 -7.69
C VAL A 168 17.05 -7.68 -7.77
N ILE A 169 17.91 -7.64 -6.76
CA ILE A 169 19.16 -8.41 -6.70
C ILE A 169 19.08 -9.65 -5.81
N ALA A 170 18.09 -9.71 -4.91
CA ALA A 170 17.94 -10.80 -3.96
C ALA A 170 16.47 -11.12 -3.69
N ALA A 171 16.16 -12.41 -3.54
CA ALA A 171 14.85 -12.88 -3.07
C ALA A 171 15.03 -13.83 -1.88
N PHE A 172 14.52 -13.44 -0.72
CA PHE A 172 14.50 -14.25 0.50
C PHE A 172 13.19 -15.03 0.58
N ASP A 173 13.31 -16.35 0.50
CA ASP A 173 12.18 -17.27 0.44
C ASP A 173 11.98 -17.98 1.78
N PHE A 174 10.94 -17.58 2.51
CA PHE A 174 10.61 -18.18 3.81
C PHE A 174 9.85 -19.50 3.71
N ARG A 175 9.62 -20.03 2.50
CA ARG A 175 8.99 -21.35 2.31
C ARG A 175 9.87 -22.47 2.84
N SER A 176 9.25 -23.48 3.44
CA SER A 176 9.95 -24.70 3.83
C SER A 176 10.29 -25.55 2.60
N GLU A 177 11.19 -26.51 2.76
CA GLU A 177 11.47 -27.51 1.71
C GLU A 177 10.19 -28.21 1.23
N THR A 178 9.29 -28.58 2.14
CA THR A 178 8.01 -29.23 1.81
C THR A 178 7.11 -28.33 0.95
N GLU A 179 7.08 -27.03 1.21
CA GLU A 179 6.34 -26.08 0.36
C GLU A 179 6.98 -25.94 -1.02
N ILE A 180 8.31 -25.91 -1.09
CA ILE A 180 9.06 -25.83 -2.35
C ILE A 180 8.88 -27.11 -3.18
N GLU A 181 8.95 -28.29 -2.56
CA GLU A 181 8.70 -29.58 -3.20
C GLU A 181 7.28 -29.65 -3.78
N ARG A 182 6.28 -29.09 -3.08
CA ARG A 182 4.88 -29.09 -3.52
C ARG A 182 4.58 -28.05 -4.59
N GLN A 183 5.10 -26.83 -4.45
CA GLN A 183 4.72 -25.70 -5.29
C GLN A 183 5.70 -25.47 -6.44
N GLY A 184 6.96 -25.87 -6.27
CA GLY A 184 8.04 -25.57 -7.20
C GLY A 184 8.92 -24.41 -6.76
N VAL A 185 9.99 -24.24 -7.52
CA VAL A 185 10.99 -23.17 -7.39
C VAL A 185 10.70 -22.05 -8.39
N MET A 186 11.08 -20.82 -8.05
CA MET A 186 11.01 -19.72 -9.00
C MET A 186 11.96 -19.96 -10.18
N PRO A 187 11.60 -19.53 -11.41
CA PRO A 187 12.52 -19.58 -12.54
C PRO A 187 13.76 -18.70 -12.28
N PRO A 188 14.91 -19.03 -12.88
CA PRO A 188 16.11 -18.22 -12.74
C PRO A 188 15.91 -16.83 -13.35
N VAL A 189 16.28 -15.80 -12.60
CA VAL A 189 16.26 -14.40 -13.03
C VAL A 189 17.69 -13.86 -13.04
N LYS A 190 18.10 -13.24 -14.15
CA LYS A 190 19.48 -12.77 -14.31
C LYS A 190 19.79 -11.69 -13.28
N GLY A 191 20.89 -11.87 -12.53
CA GLY A 191 21.34 -10.91 -11.52
C GLY A 191 20.58 -10.95 -10.20
N LEU A 192 19.59 -11.84 -10.05
CA LEU A 192 18.85 -12.07 -8.82
C LEU A 192 19.36 -13.34 -8.14
N THR A 193 19.80 -13.20 -6.89
CA THR A 193 20.20 -14.34 -6.04
C THR A 193 19.03 -14.80 -5.18
N HIS A 194 18.68 -16.08 -5.29
CA HIS A 194 17.65 -16.69 -4.43
C HIS A 194 18.29 -17.19 -3.13
N TYR A 195 17.75 -16.76 -2.00
CA TYR A 195 18.19 -17.13 -0.65
C TYR A 195 17.09 -17.98 0.03
N PRO A 196 17.21 -19.32 0.02
CA PRO A 196 16.36 -20.18 0.82
C PRO A 196 16.49 -19.83 2.30
N SER A 197 15.40 -19.37 2.90
CA SER A 197 15.35 -18.80 4.25
C SER A 197 14.23 -19.47 5.06
N ALA A 198 14.12 -20.79 4.93
CA ALA A 198 13.07 -21.58 5.57
C ALA A 198 13.03 -21.33 7.08
N MET A 199 11.87 -20.91 7.58
CA MET A 199 11.61 -20.75 9.02
C MET A 199 11.13 -22.05 9.68
N PHE A 200 10.63 -22.97 8.88
CA PHE A 200 10.02 -24.21 9.34
C PHE A 200 10.72 -25.39 8.69
N THR A 201 10.94 -26.43 9.50
CA THR A 201 11.56 -27.69 9.07
C THR A 201 10.51 -28.67 8.53
N LYS A 202 10.95 -29.80 7.98
CA LYS A 202 10.05 -30.90 7.58
C LYS A 202 9.19 -31.42 8.76
N ALA A 203 9.75 -31.46 9.97
CA ALA A 203 9.01 -31.87 11.16
C ALA A 203 7.85 -30.90 11.50
N ASP A 204 7.99 -29.62 11.19
CA ASP A 204 6.94 -28.61 11.37
C ASP A 204 5.79 -28.71 10.36
N TYR A 205 5.98 -29.54 9.33
CA TYR A 205 4.99 -29.87 8.30
C TYR A 205 4.40 -31.27 8.49
N SER A 206 4.62 -31.92 9.64
CA SER A 206 3.88 -33.15 9.96
C SER A 206 2.37 -32.86 9.99
N PRO A 207 1.51 -33.83 9.66
CA PRO A 207 0.06 -33.65 9.72
C PRO A 207 -0.41 -33.09 11.08
N GLU A 208 0.20 -33.53 12.18
CA GLU A 208 -0.12 -33.11 13.54
C GLU A 208 0.32 -31.65 13.81
N ALA A 209 1.52 -31.27 13.36
CA ALA A 209 2.03 -29.90 13.51
C ALA A 209 1.20 -28.91 12.67
N LEU A 210 0.86 -29.28 11.44
CA LEU A 210 -0.03 -28.49 10.58
C LEU A 210 -1.42 -28.37 11.18
N ALA A 211 -2.01 -29.47 11.66
CA ALA A 211 -3.31 -29.45 12.31
C ALA A 211 -3.30 -28.55 13.56
N THR A 212 -2.24 -28.59 14.36
CA THR A 212 -2.08 -27.73 15.55
C THR A 212 -1.99 -26.26 15.17
N ARG A 213 -1.19 -25.93 14.14
CA ARG A 213 -1.08 -24.56 13.64
C ARG A 213 -2.40 -24.04 13.06
N TRP A 214 -3.12 -24.87 12.31
CA TRP A 214 -4.42 -24.53 11.73
C TRP A 214 -5.50 -24.34 12.81
N LYS A 215 -5.52 -25.22 13.83
CA LYS A 215 -6.36 -25.02 15.02
C LYS A 215 -6.09 -23.69 15.70
N GLY A 216 -4.82 -23.28 15.78
CA GLY A 216 -4.46 -21.94 16.26
C GLY A 216 -5.21 -20.84 15.51
N TYR A 217 -5.24 -20.87 14.18
CA TYR A 217 -5.97 -19.87 13.40
C TYR A 217 -7.50 -19.93 13.57
N PHE A 218 -8.07 -21.10 13.87
CA PHE A 218 -9.53 -21.27 14.07
C PHE A 218 -10.04 -20.61 15.36
N GLU A 219 -9.16 -20.30 16.30
CA GLU A 219 -9.51 -19.48 17.47
C GLU A 219 -9.73 -17.99 17.11
N GLY A 220 -9.61 -17.62 15.82
CA GLY A 220 -9.88 -16.28 15.33
C GLY A 220 -8.75 -15.29 15.70
N PRO A 221 -9.07 -13.99 15.92
CA PRO A 221 -8.06 -12.95 16.15
C PRO A 221 -7.10 -13.21 17.33
N THR A 222 -7.50 -14.03 18.31
CA THR A 222 -6.67 -14.42 19.47
C THR A 222 -5.73 -15.59 19.18
N GLY A 223 -6.02 -16.34 18.12
CA GLY A 223 -5.27 -17.52 17.71
C GLY A 223 -4.08 -17.25 16.80
N PHE A 224 -4.22 -16.29 15.88
CA PHE A 224 -3.13 -15.83 15.01
C PHE A 224 -1.86 -15.41 15.78
N PRO A 225 -1.94 -14.60 16.86
CA PRO A 225 -0.76 -14.22 17.66
C PRO A 225 0.04 -15.40 18.19
N LYS A 226 -0.62 -16.51 18.57
CA LYS A 226 0.07 -17.74 19.02
C LYS A 226 0.92 -18.34 17.90
N VAL A 227 0.39 -18.37 16.68
CA VAL A 227 1.14 -18.82 15.50
C VAL A 227 2.29 -17.85 15.19
N TYR A 228 2.07 -16.55 15.37
CA TYR A 228 3.06 -15.51 15.10
C TYR A 228 4.20 -15.51 16.12
N ALA A 229 3.93 -15.87 17.37
CA ALA A 229 4.96 -16.12 18.37
C ALA A 229 5.92 -17.25 17.93
N VAL A 230 5.40 -18.34 17.36
CA VAL A 230 6.24 -19.42 16.82
C VAL A 230 7.04 -18.95 15.59
N ILE A 231 6.44 -18.14 14.72
CA ILE A 231 7.15 -17.55 13.56
C ILE A 231 8.29 -16.63 14.03
N LEU A 232 8.08 -15.84 15.09
CA LEU A 232 9.11 -14.99 15.68
C LEU A 232 10.23 -15.85 16.31
N GLU A 233 9.89 -16.88 17.06
CA GLU A 233 10.89 -17.77 17.68
C GLU A 233 11.77 -18.46 16.62
N LYS A 234 11.16 -19.05 15.60
CA LYS A 234 11.90 -19.80 14.57
C LYS A 234 12.54 -18.92 13.50
N GLY A 235 12.00 -17.72 13.27
CA GLY A 235 12.44 -16.83 12.21
C GLY A 235 13.64 -15.95 12.56
N ALA A 236 14.07 -15.91 13.83
CA ALA A 236 15.06 -14.95 14.32
C ALA A 236 16.36 -14.92 13.49
N GLU A 237 16.92 -16.09 13.17
CA GLU A 237 18.14 -16.20 12.35
C GLU A 237 17.91 -15.72 10.91
N GLN A 238 16.74 -15.96 10.33
CA GLN A 238 16.44 -15.56 8.96
C GLN A 238 16.20 -14.05 8.85
N TYR A 239 15.52 -13.45 9.83
CA TYR A 239 15.40 -11.99 9.92
C TYR A 239 16.76 -11.34 10.08
N ARG A 240 17.63 -11.92 10.91
CA ARG A 240 19.02 -11.46 11.07
C ARG A 240 19.73 -11.38 9.73
N LYS A 241 19.70 -12.46 8.93
CA LYS A 241 20.36 -12.51 7.62
C LYS A 241 19.86 -11.43 6.68
N ILE A 242 18.55 -11.17 6.66
CA ILE A 242 17.98 -10.11 5.80
C ILE A 242 18.45 -8.72 6.24
N PHE A 243 18.42 -8.42 7.54
CA PHE A 243 18.90 -7.13 8.02
C PHE A 243 20.39 -6.92 7.74
N LEU A 244 21.23 -7.95 7.93
CA LEU A 244 22.64 -7.88 7.56
C LEU A 244 22.83 -7.67 6.06
N HIS A 245 22.09 -8.40 5.22
CA HIS A 245 22.16 -8.24 3.77
C HIS A 245 21.81 -6.81 3.35
N LEU A 246 20.79 -6.20 3.97
CA LEU A 246 20.45 -4.80 3.74
C LEU A 246 21.62 -3.87 4.07
N ILE A 247 22.25 -4.02 5.24
CA ILE A 247 23.39 -3.19 5.66
C ILE A 247 24.61 -3.40 4.76
N GLU A 248 24.89 -4.64 4.35
CA GLU A 248 26.09 -5.01 3.59
C GLU A 248 26.00 -4.66 2.10
N ASN A 249 24.80 -4.70 1.52
CA ASN A 249 24.61 -4.59 0.07
C ASN A 249 23.85 -3.33 -0.37
N HIS A 250 23.37 -2.51 0.57
CA HIS A 250 22.66 -1.26 0.24
C HIS A 250 23.29 -0.07 0.95
N SER A 251 23.11 1.10 0.34
CA SER A 251 23.54 2.39 0.86
C SER A 251 22.41 3.41 0.73
N VAL A 252 22.65 4.61 1.24
CA VAL A 252 21.69 5.74 1.11
C VAL A 252 21.38 6.14 -0.34
N THR A 253 22.24 5.75 -1.29
CA THR A 253 22.08 6.00 -2.72
C THR A 253 21.76 4.75 -3.53
N SER A 254 21.54 3.60 -2.87
CA SER A 254 21.26 2.35 -3.56
C SER A 254 19.95 2.44 -4.34
N THR A 255 19.99 1.88 -5.55
CA THR A 255 18.82 1.65 -6.40
C THR A 255 18.51 0.16 -6.51
N GLN A 256 19.24 -0.68 -5.78
CA GLN A 256 19.02 -2.13 -5.73
C GLN A 256 17.91 -2.44 -4.74
N SER A 257 17.16 -3.49 -5.05
CA SER A 257 16.02 -3.94 -4.26
C SER A 257 16.15 -5.39 -3.85
N ILE A 258 15.46 -5.75 -2.77
CA ILE A 258 15.26 -7.14 -2.36
C ILE A 258 13.77 -7.49 -2.34
N ILE A 259 13.47 -8.78 -2.50
CA ILE A 259 12.15 -9.34 -2.24
C ILE A 259 12.22 -10.18 -0.97
N VAL A 260 11.22 -10.04 -0.10
CA VAL A 260 10.96 -10.98 0.99
C VAL A 260 9.61 -11.62 0.75
N HIS A 261 9.57 -12.95 0.65
CA HIS A 261 8.35 -13.66 0.32
C HIS A 261 8.17 -14.97 1.09
N CYS A 262 6.96 -15.49 1.03
CA CYS A 262 6.64 -16.85 1.45
C CYS A 262 5.61 -17.40 0.46
N THR A 263 4.71 -18.28 0.88
CA THR A 263 3.62 -18.78 0.04
C THR A 263 2.65 -17.68 -0.37
N ALA A 264 1.97 -17.06 0.60
CA ALA A 264 0.98 -16.01 0.33
C ALA A 264 1.53 -14.57 0.45
N GLY A 265 2.74 -14.41 0.99
CA GLY A 265 3.28 -13.09 1.30
C GLY A 265 2.58 -12.41 2.47
N LYS A 266 1.96 -13.20 3.36
CA LYS A 266 1.08 -12.72 4.44
C LYS A 266 1.71 -12.85 5.82
N ASP A 267 1.81 -14.07 6.37
CA ASP A 267 2.19 -14.29 7.77
C ASP A 267 3.69 -14.04 8.02
N ARG A 268 4.56 -14.94 7.51
CA ARG A 268 6.02 -14.86 7.69
C ARG A 268 6.60 -13.57 7.13
N THR A 269 6.15 -13.19 5.93
CA THR A 269 6.51 -11.92 5.29
C THR A 269 5.93 -10.71 6.04
N GLY A 270 4.75 -10.82 6.63
CA GLY A 270 4.13 -9.76 7.41
C GLY A 270 4.81 -9.52 8.74
N ILE A 271 5.30 -10.56 9.40
CA ILE A 271 6.13 -10.43 10.59
C ILE A 271 7.43 -9.72 10.26
N PHE A 272 8.11 -10.07 9.16
CA PHE A 272 9.27 -9.30 8.71
C PHE A 272 8.93 -7.82 8.46
N GLY A 273 7.80 -7.54 7.78
CA GLY A 273 7.32 -6.16 7.59
C GLY A 273 7.07 -5.42 8.91
N MET A 274 6.45 -6.09 9.88
CA MET A 274 6.24 -5.55 11.24
C MET A 274 7.56 -5.21 11.93
N LEU A 275 8.56 -6.10 11.85
CA LEU A 275 9.87 -5.87 12.44
C LEU A 275 10.59 -4.69 11.79
N LEU A 276 10.66 -4.65 10.45
CA LEU A 276 11.33 -3.58 9.69
C LEU A 276 10.70 -2.20 9.94
N LEU A 277 9.37 -2.11 9.82
CA LEU A 277 8.63 -0.86 10.04
C LEU A 277 8.71 -0.42 11.51
N GLY A 278 8.61 -1.37 12.45
CA GLY A 278 8.71 -1.11 13.87
C GLY A 278 10.10 -0.64 14.30
N LEU A 279 11.17 -1.21 13.74
CA LEU A 279 12.54 -0.73 13.96
C LEU A 279 12.71 0.72 13.52
N CYS A 280 12.07 1.11 12.42
CA CYS A 280 12.17 2.46 11.89
C CYS A 280 11.32 3.48 12.67
N GLY A 281 10.34 3.05 13.47
CA GLY A 281 9.48 3.95 14.25
C GLY A 281 8.15 4.30 13.57
N VAL A 282 7.67 3.44 12.67
CA VAL A 282 6.32 3.56 12.09
C VAL A 282 5.26 3.25 13.15
N ASP A 283 4.14 3.96 13.10
CA ASP A 283 3.04 3.75 14.05
C ASP A 283 2.42 2.34 13.88
N GLU A 284 2.10 1.71 15.01
CA GLU A 284 1.54 0.34 15.06
C GLU A 284 0.23 0.21 14.27
N GLU A 285 -0.57 1.29 14.19
CA GLU A 285 -1.76 1.36 13.34
C GLU A 285 -1.42 1.17 11.87
N ILE A 286 -0.36 1.84 11.40
CA ILE A 286 0.11 1.75 10.02
C ILE A 286 0.66 0.35 9.74
N ILE A 287 1.43 -0.22 10.69
CA ILE A 287 1.98 -1.57 10.56
C ILE A 287 0.86 -2.61 10.42
N ALA A 288 -0.17 -2.54 11.27
CA ALA A 288 -1.29 -3.47 11.22
C ALA A 288 -2.13 -3.31 9.95
N ASN A 289 -2.31 -2.06 9.46
CA ASN A 289 -3.00 -1.79 8.20
C ASN A 289 -2.19 -2.28 6.98
N GLU A 290 -0.87 -2.08 6.95
CA GLU A 290 0.00 -2.60 5.90
C GLU A 290 -0.10 -4.13 5.82
N TYR A 291 -0.07 -4.81 6.95
CA TYR A 291 -0.27 -6.25 7.00
C TYR A 291 -1.65 -6.66 6.44
N ALA A 292 -2.71 -5.95 6.81
CA ALA A 292 -4.08 -6.21 6.38
C ALA A 292 -4.31 -6.02 4.88
N LEU A 293 -3.45 -5.26 4.17
CA LEU A 293 -3.45 -5.16 2.70
C LEU A 293 -3.29 -6.53 2.02
N SER A 294 -2.78 -7.54 2.72
CA SER A 294 -2.68 -8.90 2.20
C SER A 294 -4.04 -9.53 1.88
N ASN A 295 -5.14 -9.05 2.50
CA ASN A 295 -6.52 -9.45 2.13
C ASN A 295 -6.88 -9.04 0.70
N LEU A 296 -6.29 -7.96 0.19
CA LEU A 296 -6.50 -7.46 -1.17
C LEU A 296 -5.52 -8.10 -2.15
N GLY A 297 -4.28 -8.32 -1.72
CA GLY A 297 -3.21 -8.76 -2.60
C GLY A 297 -3.13 -10.27 -2.83
N TYR A 298 -3.68 -11.10 -1.93
CA TYR A 298 -3.67 -12.55 -2.08
C TYR A 298 -5.09 -13.11 -2.05
N TRP A 299 -5.42 -13.90 -3.06
CA TRP A 299 -6.68 -14.62 -3.16
C TRP A 299 -6.47 -15.94 -3.87
N GLU A 300 -7.35 -16.91 -3.60
CA GLU A 300 -7.42 -18.18 -4.31
C GLU A 300 -8.82 -18.39 -4.87
N PRO A 301 -8.96 -19.06 -6.03
CA PRO A 301 -10.27 -19.39 -6.57
C PRO A 301 -11.11 -20.19 -5.57
N LYS A 302 -12.42 -19.94 -5.54
CA LYS A 302 -13.36 -20.60 -4.61
C LYS A 302 -13.26 -22.13 -4.64
N HIS A 303 -13.11 -22.72 -5.82
CA HIS A 303 -13.00 -24.17 -5.99
C HIS A 303 -11.73 -24.75 -5.35
N GLU A 304 -10.61 -24.02 -5.31
CA GLU A 304 -9.40 -24.46 -4.61
C GLU A 304 -9.56 -24.38 -3.09
N LEU A 305 -10.29 -23.39 -2.60
CA LEU A 305 -10.65 -23.29 -1.19
C LEU A 305 -11.60 -24.43 -0.77
N GLU A 306 -12.57 -24.79 -1.61
CA GLU A 306 -13.49 -25.91 -1.40
C GLU A 306 -12.74 -27.24 -1.31
N LYS A 307 -11.84 -27.52 -2.25
CA LYS A 307 -10.97 -28.71 -2.18
C LYS A 307 -10.13 -28.76 -0.91
N LYS A 308 -9.60 -27.62 -0.44
CA LYS A 308 -8.84 -27.54 0.82
C LYS A 308 -9.72 -27.85 2.03
N ALA A 309 -10.94 -27.32 2.07
CA ALA A 309 -11.89 -27.60 3.14
C ALA A 309 -12.24 -29.09 3.20
N GLU A 310 -12.49 -29.72 2.05
CA GLU A 310 -12.74 -31.16 1.94
C GLU A 310 -11.54 -32.00 2.38
N MET A 311 -10.35 -31.71 1.85
CA MET A 311 -9.12 -32.45 2.19
C MET A 311 -8.78 -32.41 3.68
N LEU A 312 -9.09 -31.28 4.34
CA LEU A 312 -8.77 -31.07 5.76
C LEU A 312 -9.95 -31.39 6.68
N ASN A 313 -11.13 -31.71 6.13
CA ASN A 313 -12.36 -31.94 6.85
C ASN A 313 -12.71 -30.77 7.82
N VAL A 314 -12.65 -29.54 7.31
CA VAL A 314 -12.95 -28.29 8.06
C VAL A 314 -14.00 -27.45 7.31
N ARG A 315 -14.58 -26.45 7.98
CA ARG A 315 -15.57 -25.58 7.32
C ARG A 315 -14.90 -24.61 6.36
N MET A 316 -15.64 -24.18 5.33
CA MET A 316 -15.18 -23.11 4.44
C MET A 316 -14.83 -21.82 5.18
N ASP A 317 -15.61 -21.46 6.21
CA ASP A 317 -15.34 -20.28 7.04
C ASP A 317 -13.98 -20.36 7.75
N ASP A 318 -13.59 -21.57 8.18
CA ASP A 318 -12.32 -21.83 8.85
C ASP A 318 -11.15 -21.66 7.88
N VAL A 319 -11.31 -22.15 6.63
CA VAL A 319 -10.33 -21.93 5.56
C VAL A 319 -10.22 -20.44 5.24
N LEU A 320 -11.34 -19.73 5.07
CA LEU A 320 -11.34 -18.29 4.81
C LEU A 320 -10.66 -17.51 5.93
N MET A 321 -10.88 -17.90 7.20
CA MET A 321 -10.19 -17.32 8.35
C MET A 321 -8.68 -17.52 8.24
N VAL A 322 -8.21 -18.76 8.00
CA VAL A 322 -6.77 -19.07 7.82
C VAL A 322 -6.17 -18.29 6.67
N MET A 323 -6.93 -18.03 5.61
CA MET A 323 -6.47 -17.25 4.44
C MET A 323 -6.44 -15.74 4.72
N SER A 324 -7.28 -15.24 5.63
CA SER A 324 -7.38 -13.81 5.95
C SER A 324 -6.13 -13.22 6.63
N ALA A 325 -6.00 -11.90 6.57
CA ALA A 325 -4.99 -11.11 7.26
C ALA A 325 -5.66 -10.15 8.27
N PRO A 326 -6.07 -10.60 9.47
CA PRO A 326 -6.84 -9.76 10.37
C PRO A 326 -5.99 -8.65 10.98
N TYR A 327 -6.38 -7.38 10.80
CA TYR A 327 -5.70 -6.22 11.41
C TYR A 327 -5.45 -6.41 12.92
N LEU A 328 -6.46 -6.92 13.66
CA LEU A 328 -6.37 -7.14 15.11
C LEU A 328 -5.32 -8.20 15.49
N ALA A 329 -5.09 -9.20 14.64
CA ALA A 329 -4.07 -10.21 14.89
C ALA A 329 -2.67 -9.58 14.92
N MET A 330 -2.40 -8.62 14.01
CA MET A 330 -1.12 -7.91 13.99
C MET A 330 -0.98 -6.98 15.19
N LYS A 331 -2.03 -6.23 15.54
CA LYS A 331 -2.04 -5.38 16.76
C LYS A 331 -1.72 -6.17 18.02
N GLU A 332 -2.37 -7.32 18.18
CA GLU A 332 -2.18 -8.18 19.34
C GLU A 332 -0.78 -8.81 19.35
N THR A 333 -0.23 -9.15 18.18
CA THR A 333 1.14 -9.65 18.05
C THR A 333 2.16 -8.59 18.46
N ILE A 334 1.99 -7.34 18.02
CA ILE A 334 2.84 -6.21 18.44
C ILE A 334 2.79 -6.03 19.96
N ARG A 335 1.59 -6.10 20.57
CA ARG A 335 1.42 -6.04 22.02
C ARG A 335 2.21 -7.14 22.73
N GLN A 336 2.09 -8.40 22.29
CA GLN A 336 2.80 -9.54 22.88
C GLN A 336 4.32 -9.44 22.72
N VAL A 337 4.80 -8.94 21.57
CA VAL A 337 6.24 -8.66 21.36
C VAL A 337 6.73 -7.63 22.36
N LYS A 338 6.01 -6.53 22.54
CA LYS A 338 6.38 -5.47 23.50
C LYS A 338 6.35 -5.95 24.94
N GLU A 339 5.38 -6.80 25.30
CA GLU A 339 5.30 -7.37 26.66
C GLU A 339 6.45 -8.33 26.95
N LYS A 340 6.80 -9.19 25.99
CA LYS A 340 7.86 -10.19 26.19
C LYS A 340 9.27 -9.61 26.06
N TYR A 341 9.47 -8.68 25.13
CA TYR A 341 10.81 -8.19 24.75
C TYR A 341 11.03 -6.70 25.05
N GLY A 342 10.06 -6.02 25.65
CA GLY A 342 10.08 -4.56 25.93
C GLY A 342 9.75 -3.70 24.71
N SER A 343 10.23 -4.09 23.52
CA SER A 343 9.94 -3.42 22.25
C SER A 343 10.20 -4.35 21.06
N ILE A 344 9.80 -3.92 19.85
CA ILE A 344 10.18 -4.60 18.60
C ILE A 344 11.71 -4.62 18.45
N GLU A 345 12.38 -3.51 18.78
CA GLU A 345 13.83 -3.41 18.81
C GLU A 345 14.44 -4.40 19.81
N GLY A 346 13.84 -4.55 20.99
CA GLY A 346 14.26 -5.53 21.99
C GLY A 346 14.20 -6.97 21.48
N TYR A 347 13.21 -7.33 20.66
CA TYR A 347 13.21 -8.64 19.98
C TYR A 347 14.36 -8.76 18.97
N VAL A 348 14.59 -7.73 18.14
CA VAL A 348 15.63 -7.76 17.10
C VAL A 348 17.04 -7.81 17.72
N GLU A 349 17.26 -7.11 18.83
CA GLU A 349 18.51 -7.16 19.57
C GLU A 349 18.70 -8.52 20.26
N ASN A 350 17.70 -8.98 21.02
CA ASN A 350 17.86 -10.16 21.87
C ASN A 350 17.71 -11.49 21.14
N GLU A 351 16.80 -11.59 20.17
CA GLU A 351 16.52 -12.84 19.44
C GLU A 351 17.26 -12.87 18.10
N CYS A 352 17.17 -11.81 17.30
CA CYS A 352 17.90 -11.73 16.03
C CYS A 352 19.39 -11.41 16.21
N LYS A 353 19.86 -11.10 17.44
CA LYS A 353 21.27 -10.83 17.76
C LYS A 353 21.89 -9.71 16.91
N LEU A 354 21.10 -8.70 16.56
CA LEU A 354 21.66 -7.48 15.96
C LEU A 354 22.22 -6.58 17.05
N THR A 355 23.37 -5.96 16.78
CA THR A 355 23.91 -4.93 17.66
C THR A 355 23.15 -3.62 17.48
N GLN A 356 23.23 -2.72 18.48
CA GLN A 356 22.70 -1.37 18.38
C GLN A 356 23.22 -0.60 17.16
N GLU A 357 24.49 -0.81 16.79
CA GLU A 357 25.09 -0.21 15.59
C GLU A 357 24.48 -0.75 14.29
N GLN A 358 24.20 -2.06 14.24
CA GLN A 358 23.52 -2.69 13.09
C GLN A 358 22.07 -2.18 12.98
N ILE A 359 21.35 -2.10 14.10
CA ILE A 359 19.98 -1.54 14.13
C ILE A 359 19.98 -0.09 13.66
N LYS A 360 20.93 0.73 14.14
CA LYS A 360 21.10 2.11 13.66
C LYS A 360 21.41 2.15 12.16
N SER A 361 22.26 1.27 11.65
CA SER A 361 22.55 1.17 10.21
C SER A 361 21.32 0.83 9.39
N VAL A 362 20.45 -0.07 9.86
CA VAL A 362 19.15 -0.35 9.21
C VAL A 362 18.28 0.89 9.18
N ARG A 363 18.18 1.64 10.28
CA ARG A 363 17.40 2.88 10.34
C ARG A 363 17.94 3.94 9.38
N ASP A 364 19.24 4.19 9.41
CA ASP A 364 19.92 5.17 8.55
C ASP A 364 19.74 4.81 7.06
N LEU A 365 19.70 3.51 6.75
CA LEU A 365 19.40 3.01 5.40
C LEU A 365 17.92 3.18 5.04
N MET A 366 17.00 2.86 5.94
CA MET A 366 15.58 2.72 5.60
C MET A 366 14.75 3.97 5.84
N ILE A 367 15.27 4.98 6.54
CA ILE A 367 14.57 6.23 6.82
C ILE A 367 15.04 7.32 5.84
N VAL A 368 14.07 7.97 5.20
CA VAL A 368 14.28 9.23 4.49
C VAL A 368 13.82 10.36 5.41
N PRO A 369 14.74 11.21 5.91
CA PRO A 369 14.38 12.29 6.84
C PRO A 369 13.70 13.46 6.11
N ILE A 370 12.67 14.02 6.74
CA ILE A 370 12.06 15.31 6.38
C ILE A 370 12.84 16.41 7.13
N ARG A 371 13.33 17.43 6.40
CA ARG A 371 14.27 18.44 6.93
C ARG A 371 13.59 19.34 7.96
N PHE A 372 14.34 19.84 8.93
CA PHE A 372 13.82 20.64 10.06
C PHE A 372 13.10 21.94 9.63
N GLU A 373 13.52 22.54 8.50
CA GLU A 373 12.84 23.69 7.89
C GLU A 373 11.41 23.36 7.46
N GLU A 374 11.14 22.10 7.09
CA GLU A 374 9.81 21.57 6.78
C GLU A 374 9.04 21.18 8.06
N ARG A 375 9.75 20.91 9.18
CA ARG A 375 9.15 20.54 10.49
C ARG A 375 8.53 21.71 11.24
N GLN A 376 8.96 22.96 10.99
CA GLN A 376 8.40 24.17 11.63
C GLN A 376 6.92 24.40 11.27
N LEU A 377 6.46 23.86 10.14
CA LEU A 377 5.04 23.85 9.75
C LEU A 377 4.16 22.96 10.66
N PHE A 378 4.75 22.06 11.44
CA PHE A 378 4.03 21.07 12.27
C PHE A 378 3.91 21.44 13.76
N ARG A 379 4.52 22.55 14.22
CA ARG A 379 4.51 22.96 15.65
C ARG A 379 3.55 24.11 15.99
N LEU A 380 2.76 24.61 15.04
CA LEU A 380 1.78 25.69 15.25
C LEU A 380 0.32 25.23 15.20
N SER A 381 0.03 23.96 15.48
CA SER A 381 -1.34 23.44 15.63
C SER A 381 -1.57 22.84 17.00
#